data_AF-A0AAD9P0F0-F1
#
_entry.id   AF-A0AAD9P0F0-F1
#
_cell.length_a   1.000
_cell.length_b   1.000
_cell.length_c   1.000
_cell.angle_alpha   90.00
_cell.angle_beta   90.00
_cell.angle_gamma   90.00
#
_symmetry.space_group_name_H-M   'P 1'
#
loop_
_entity.id
_entity.type
_entity.pdbx_description
1 polymer ?
#
loop_
_entity_poly.entity_id
_entity_poly.type
_entity_poly.pdbx_seq_one_letter_code
_entity_poly.pdbx_strand_id
1 'polypeptide(L)'
;MSIYRHVPLSLYEEREFLRKLLVLAQGEPRVWRLRRKMLIRQKKREQGLPTFDLDREMVRLTTSATDLSERHQQQVFGALVGSADRSQKAGSRVLDRFQILQEPWNQPGRYIPFRSRLVGFEDDQLESIRSPYTARLLKPFIRRDYETEPLKLKLLREIEAYGHRSDPDWTPERAPIDYCYVRPQHIPSINQMCGESFWPGID
;
A
#
# COMPACT_ATOMS: atom_id res chain seq x y z
N MET A 1 -22.85 25.90 -36.10
CA MET A 1 -21.90 25.56 -35.02
C MET A 1 -22.50 24.42 -34.21
N SER A 2 -21.94 23.20 -34.28
CA SER A 2 -22.46 22.05 -33.54
C SER A 2 -22.03 22.17 -32.07
N ILE A 3 -23.00 22.40 -31.18
CA ILE A 3 -22.76 22.49 -29.74
C ILE A 3 -22.54 21.05 -29.25
N TYR A 4 -21.28 20.68 -28.98
CA TYR A 4 -20.98 19.40 -28.36
C TYR A 4 -21.56 19.38 -26.94
N ARG A 5 -22.66 18.65 -26.75
CA ARG A 5 -23.17 18.32 -25.41
C ARG A 5 -22.25 17.26 -24.81
N HIS A 6 -21.48 17.65 -23.80
CA HIS A 6 -20.71 16.71 -23.00
C HIS A 6 -21.67 15.92 -22.11
N VAL A 7 -21.86 14.65 -22.41
CA VAL A 7 -22.65 13.73 -21.57
C VAL A 7 -21.70 13.09 -20.56
N PRO A 8 -22.03 13.08 -19.25
CA PRO A 8 -21.22 12.40 -18.26
C PRO A 8 -21.16 10.90 -18.56
N LEU A 9 -19.95 10.35 -18.59
CA LEU A 9 -19.72 8.93 -18.87
C LEU A 9 -20.32 8.08 -17.74
N SER A 10 -21.23 7.16 -18.08
CA SER A 10 -21.78 6.20 -17.13
C SER A 10 -20.70 5.23 -16.62
N LEU A 11 -20.90 4.63 -15.44
CA LEU A 11 -20.00 3.61 -14.89
C LEU A 11 -19.85 2.40 -15.82
N TYR A 12 -20.93 2.06 -16.53
CA TYR A 12 -20.91 0.98 -17.52
C TYR A 12 -20.03 1.37 -18.73
N GLU A 13 -20.25 2.57 -19.25
CA GLU A 13 -19.52 3.11 -20.40
C GLU A 13 -18.03 3.28 -20.08
N GLU A 14 -17.69 3.69 -18.85
CA GLU A 14 -16.30 3.80 -18.39
C GLU A 14 -15.57 2.44 -18.44
N ARG A 15 -16.22 1.37 -17.95
CA ARG A 15 -15.66 0.01 -17.97
C ARG A 15 -15.47 -0.50 -19.39
N GLU A 16 -16.45 -0.27 -20.26
CA GLU A 16 -16.36 -0.64 -21.67
C GLU A 16 -15.26 0.15 -22.38
N PHE A 17 -15.14 1.43 -22.09
CA PHE A 17 -14.10 2.30 -22.64
C PHE A 17 -12.70 1.88 -22.19
N LEU A 18 -12.53 1.47 -20.93
CA LEU A 18 -11.25 0.96 -20.42
C LEU A 18 -10.84 -0.35 -21.13
N ARG A 19 -11.80 -1.24 -21.41
CA ARG A 19 -11.56 -2.44 -22.23
C ARG A 19 -11.16 -2.08 -23.66
N LYS A 20 -11.82 -1.10 -24.30
CA LYS A 20 -11.45 -0.61 -25.64
C LYS A 20 -10.04 0.00 -25.65
N LEU A 21 -9.69 0.78 -24.62
CA LEU A 21 -8.36 1.36 -24.45
C LEU A 21 -7.27 0.30 -24.25
N LEU A 22 -7.59 -0.88 -23.69
CA LEU A 22 -6.63 -1.99 -23.58
C LEU A 22 -6.17 -2.47 -24.95
N VAL A 23 -7.10 -2.57 -25.90
CA VAL A 23 -6.84 -3.03 -27.28
C VAL A 23 -6.11 -1.95 -28.09
N LEU A 24 -6.45 -0.68 -27.86
CA LEU A 24 -5.91 0.47 -28.60
C LEU A 24 -4.60 1.04 -28.04
N ALA A 25 -4.12 0.57 -26.87
CA ALA A 25 -2.92 1.10 -26.21
C ALA A 25 -1.58 0.74 -26.90
N GLN A 26 -1.61 0.47 -28.20
CA GLN A 26 -0.43 0.21 -29.03
C GLN A 26 0.15 1.56 -29.52
N GLY A 27 1.06 2.13 -28.74
CA GLY A 27 2.01 3.15 -29.23
C GLY A 27 1.72 4.63 -28.94
N GLU A 28 0.48 5.06 -28.65
CA GLU A 28 0.21 6.50 -28.43
C GLU A 28 0.29 6.92 -26.94
N PRO A 29 1.19 7.87 -26.57
CA PRO A 29 1.33 8.32 -25.17
C PRO A 29 0.09 9.00 -24.57
N ARG A 30 -0.80 9.56 -25.41
CA ARG A 30 -2.04 10.19 -24.96
C ARG A 30 -3.06 9.14 -24.49
N VAL A 31 -3.18 8.05 -25.23
CA VAL A 31 -4.03 6.90 -24.91
C VAL A 31 -3.57 6.24 -23.60
N TRP A 32 -2.27 6.10 -23.40
CA TRP A 32 -1.70 5.61 -22.13
C TRP A 32 -2.02 6.50 -20.93
N ARG A 33 -1.86 7.82 -21.09
CA ARG A 33 -2.22 8.79 -20.05
C ARG A 33 -3.70 8.73 -19.72
N LEU A 34 -4.56 8.63 -20.73
CA LEU A 34 -6.00 8.49 -20.54
C LEU A 34 -6.35 7.20 -19.81
N ARG A 35 -5.77 6.07 -20.22
CA ARG A 35 -5.96 4.77 -19.55
C ARG A 35 -5.56 4.82 -18.09
N ARG A 36 -4.39 5.40 -17.76
CA ARG A 36 -3.93 5.56 -16.38
C ARG A 36 -4.90 6.42 -15.56
N LYS A 37 -5.40 7.53 -16.13
CA LYS A 37 -6.41 8.38 -15.47
C LYS A 37 -7.71 7.62 -15.20
N MET A 38 -8.18 6.81 -16.16
CA MET A 38 -9.39 5.99 -15.98
C MET A 38 -9.18 4.89 -14.92
N LEU A 39 -8.03 4.21 -14.90
CA LEU A 39 -7.70 3.24 -13.85
C LEU A 39 -7.68 3.87 -12.46
N ILE A 40 -7.09 5.06 -12.33
CA ILE A 40 -7.07 5.79 -11.05
C ILE A 40 -8.50 6.16 -10.63
N ARG A 41 -9.36 6.59 -11.56
CA ARG A 41 -10.77 6.90 -11.28
C ARG A 41 -11.56 5.67 -10.85
N GLN A 42 -11.42 4.55 -11.55
CA GLN A 42 -12.03 3.28 -11.19
C GLN A 42 -11.61 2.86 -9.77
N LYS A 43 -10.31 2.87 -9.49
CA LYS A 43 -9.77 2.51 -8.17
C LYS A 43 -10.26 3.45 -7.07
N LYS A 44 -10.32 4.77 -7.33
CA LYS A 44 -10.89 5.73 -6.38
C LYS A 44 -12.36 5.42 -6.07
N ARG A 45 -13.18 5.10 -7.07
CA ARG A 45 -14.59 4.71 -6.87
C ARG A 45 -14.74 3.42 -6.08
N GLU A 46 -13.95 2.39 -6.41
CA GLU A 46 -13.93 1.12 -5.68
C GLU A 46 -13.56 1.31 -4.20
N GLN A 47 -12.73 2.31 -3.92
CA GLN A 47 -12.30 2.69 -2.57
C GLN A 47 -13.19 3.75 -1.90
N GLY A 48 -14.30 4.16 -2.54
CA GLY A 48 -15.18 5.20 -2.03
C GLY A 48 -14.55 6.60 -1.94
N LEU A 49 -13.39 6.82 -2.58
CA LEU A 49 -12.71 8.10 -2.61
C LEU A 49 -13.36 9.05 -3.61
N PRO A 50 -13.45 10.36 -3.29
CA PRO A 50 -14.03 11.34 -4.20
C PRO A 50 -13.19 11.43 -5.48
N THR A 51 -13.85 11.26 -6.63
CA THR A 51 -13.24 11.54 -7.94
C THR A 51 -13.40 13.02 -8.25
N PHE A 52 -12.31 13.66 -8.70
CA PHE A 52 -12.35 15.05 -9.16
C PHE A 52 -13.26 15.18 -10.38
N ASP A 53 -14.29 15.99 -10.21
CA ASP A 53 -15.29 16.34 -11.22
C ASP A 53 -15.15 17.83 -11.52
N LEU A 54 -14.64 18.12 -12.72
CA LEU A 54 -14.36 19.49 -13.16
C LEU A 54 -15.66 20.28 -13.34
N ASP A 55 -16.75 19.65 -13.76
CA ASP A 55 -18.01 20.35 -13.99
C ASP A 55 -18.64 20.73 -12.65
N ARG A 56 -18.60 19.81 -11.67
CA ARG A 56 -19.02 20.11 -10.30
C ARG A 56 -18.18 21.22 -9.67
N GLU A 57 -16.87 21.20 -9.90
CA GLU A 57 -15.95 22.22 -9.37
C GLU A 57 -16.15 23.57 -10.08
N MET A 58 -16.37 23.57 -11.39
CA MET A 58 -16.68 24.77 -12.17
C MET A 58 -18.01 25.37 -11.74
N VAL A 59 -19.05 24.55 -11.56
CA VAL A 59 -20.33 24.99 -10.98
C VAL A 59 -20.10 25.57 -9.59
N ARG A 60 -19.33 24.90 -8.72
CA ARG A 60 -18.99 25.42 -7.38
C ARG A 60 -18.33 26.78 -7.47
N LEU A 61 -17.36 26.96 -8.36
CA LEU A 61 -16.63 28.21 -8.54
C LEU A 61 -17.51 29.32 -9.12
N THR A 62 -18.36 29.00 -10.11
CA THR A 62 -19.26 29.99 -10.72
C THR A 62 -20.43 30.36 -9.82
N THR A 63 -20.99 29.42 -9.04
CA THR A 63 -22.01 29.72 -8.03
C THR A 63 -21.41 30.45 -6.82
N SER A 64 -20.17 30.13 -6.44
CA SER A 64 -19.48 30.87 -5.36
C SER A 64 -19.14 32.32 -5.74
N ALA A 65 -19.06 32.63 -7.03
CA ALA A 65 -18.89 34.01 -7.50
C ALA A 65 -20.21 34.82 -7.41
N THR A 66 -21.36 34.16 -7.31
CA THR A 66 -22.68 34.81 -7.16
C THR A 66 -23.19 34.85 -5.73
N ASP A 67 -22.71 33.98 -4.83
CA ASP A 67 -23.17 33.88 -3.45
C ASP A 67 -22.12 34.42 -2.45
N LEU A 68 -21.97 35.76 -2.40
CA LEU A 68 -21.39 36.48 -1.25
C LEU A 68 -22.42 36.72 -0.13
N SER A 69 -23.46 35.90 -0.06
CA SER A 69 -24.45 35.98 1.02
C SER A 69 -24.97 34.59 1.35
N GLU A 70 -24.75 34.19 2.60
CA GLU A 70 -25.44 33.10 3.31
C GLU A 70 -25.13 31.66 2.89
N ARG A 71 -24.25 30.99 3.67
CA ARG A 71 -24.59 29.76 4.45
C ARG A 71 -23.35 29.18 5.12
N HIS A 72 -23.07 29.72 6.30
CA HIS A 72 -22.42 29.01 7.38
C HIS A 72 -23.49 28.12 8.05
N GLN A 73 -23.11 26.88 8.39
CA GLN A 73 -23.85 25.85 9.14
C GLN A 73 -24.55 24.72 8.34
N GLN A 74 -24.31 23.50 8.84
CA GLN A 74 -24.98 22.21 8.61
C GLN A 74 -24.48 21.32 7.45
N GLN A 75 -23.50 20.46 7.76
CA GLN A 75 -23.80 19.03 7.92
C GLN A 75 -22.63 18.25 8.54
N VAL A 76 -22.67 18.15 9.87
CA VAL A 76 -21.95 17.17 10.70
C VAL A 76 -23.06 16.32 11.33
N PHE A 77 -23.67 15.36 10.62
CA PHE A 77 -24.66 14.45 11.22
C PHE A 77 -24.99 13.25 10.30
N GLY A 78 -24.09 12.27 10.20
CA GLY A 78 -24.38 11.07 9.40
C GLY A 78 -23.44 9.86 9.56
N ALA A 79 -22.61 9.83 10.60
CA ALA A 79 -21.60 8.79 10.79
C ALA A 79 -21.84 7.91 12.03
N LEU A 80 -23.11 7.70 12.41
CA LEU A 80 -23.52 6.80 13.47
C LEU A 80 -24.73 5.99 12.99
N VAL A 81 -24.51 4.71 12.69
CA VAL A 81 -25.45 3.57 12.61
C VAL A 81 -24.92 2.59 11.55
N GLY A 82 -24.42 1.41 11.96
CA GLY A 82 -23.89 0.42 11.02
C GLY A 82 -23.23 -0.83 11.62
N SER A 83 -23.98 -1.58 12.43
CA SER A 83 -23.85 -3.02 12.76
C SER A 83 -22.54 -3.59 13.34
N ALA A 84 -22.69 -3.99 14.60
CA ALA A 84 -22.02 -5.13 15.20
C ALA A 84 -22.40 -6.46 14.49
N ASP A 85 -21.61 -7.49 14.81
CA ASP A 85 -21.84 -8.91 14.59
C ASP A 85 -21.14 -9.56 13.37
N ARG A 86 -19.91 -10.03 13.63
CA ARG A 86 -19.28 -11.11 12.86
C ARG A 86 -18.21 -11.81 13.70
N SER A 87 -18.64 -12.38 14.83
CA SER A 87 -17.88 -13.44 15.51
C SER A 87 -18.61 -14.77 15.28
N GLN A 88 -17.85 -15.86 15.26
CA GLN A 88 -18.27 -17.26 15.09
C GLN A 88 -18.22 -17.84 13.66
N LYS A 89 -17.00 -18.19 13.21
CA LYS A 89 -16.70 -19.46 12.47
C LYS A 89 -15.22 -19.70 12.08
N ALA A 90 -14.23 -19.12 12.74
CA ALA A 90 -12.80 -19.30 12.38
C ALA A 90 -12.12 -20.53 13.06
N GLY A 91 -12.80 -21.67 13.07
CA GLY A 91 -12.42 -22.85 13.87
C GLY A 91 -11.65 -23.97 13.17
N SER A 92 -11.39 -23.94 11.84
CA SER A 92 -10.88 -25.14 11.15
C SER A 92 -9.59 -24.97 10.33
N ARG A 93 -9.07 -23.75 10.12
CA ARG A 93 -7.84 -23.55 9.34
C ARG A 93 -6.90 -22.64 10.11
N VAL A 94 -5.92 -23.26 10.78
CA VAL A 94 -4.90 -22.55 11.57
C VAL A 94 -4.09 -21.59 10.69
N LEU A 95 -3.92 -21.93 9.40
CA LEU A 95 -3.23 -21.11 8.40
C LEU A 95 -4.02 -19.86 7.98
N ASP A 96 -5.35 -19.97 7.81
CA ASP A 96 -6.21 -18.84 7.42
C ASP A 96 -6.19 -17.69 8.45
N ARG A 97 -5.85 -17.96 9.71
CA ARG A 97 -5.70 -16.92 10.74
C ARG A 97 -4.57 -15.95 10.43
N PHE A 98 -3.52 -16.40 9.76
CA PHE A 98 -2.40 -15.55 9.37
C PHE A 98 -2.70 -14.73 8.10
N GLN A 99 -3.64 -15.18 7.28
CA GLN A 99 -4.19 -14.39 6.18
C GLN A 99 -5.13 -13.29 6.71
N ILE A 100 -5.92 -13.56 7.76
CA ILE A 100 -6.84 -12.57 8.36
C ILE A 100 -6.11 -11.44 9.11
N LEU A 101 -4.91 -11.70 9.63
CA LEU A 101 -4.05 -10.65 10.24
C LEU A 101 -3.41 -9.70 9.21
N GLN A 102 -3.65 -9.88 7.90
CA GLN A 102 -3.18 -8.98 6.84
C GLN A 102 -4.04 -7.71 6.67
N GLU A 103 -5.06 -7.48 7.50
CA GLU A 103 -5.95 -6.33 7.31
C GLU A 103 -5.63 -5.04 8.13
N PRO A 104 -4.40 -4.77 8.64
CA PRO A 104 -3.99 -3.38 8.90
C PRO A 104 -3.45 -2.70 7.62
N TRP A 105 -2.98 -3.48 6.64
CA TRP A 105 -2.28 -2.99 5.44
C TRP A 105 -3.23 -2.37 4.39
N ASN A 106 -4.54 -2.61 4.54
CA ASN A 106 -5.59 -2.09 3.66
C ASN A 106 -6.30 -0.84 4.19
N GLN A 107 -5.85 -0.24 5.30
CA GLN A 107 -6.42 1.03 5.75
C GLN A 107 -6.01 2.16 4.79
N PRO A 108 -6.96 2.75 4.02
CA PRO A 108 -6.63 3.83 3.11
C PRO A 108 -6.18 5.06 3.91
N GLY A 109 -4.92 5.49 3.73
CA GLY A 109 -4.40 6.75 4.27
C GLY A 109 -3.21 6.65 5.21
N ARG A 110 -2.79 5.44 5.63
CA ARG A 110 -1.59 5.29 6.48
C ARG A 110 -0.35 5.07 5.61
N TYR A 111 0.56 6.04 5.57
CA TYR A 111 1.88 5.83 4.99
C TYR A 111 2.65 4.81 5.85
N ILE A 112 3.00 3.67 5.26
CA ILE A 112 3.83 2.65 5.90
C ILE A 112 5.18 2.67 5.18
N PRO A 113 6.28 2.92 5.90
CA PRO A 113 7.60 2.96 5.30
C PRO A 113 7.96 1.60 4.68
N PHE A 114 8.80 1.63 3.64
CA PHE A 114 9.20 0.41 2.94
C PHE A 114 9.80 -0.64 3.87
N ARG A 115 10.61 -0.22 4.85
CA ARG A 115 11.22 -1.10 5.86
C ARG A 115 10.16 -1.86 6.66
N SER A 116 9.10 -1.22 7.11
CA SER A 116 8.03 -1.87 7.88
C SER A 116 7.13 -2.72 7.01
N ARG A 117 7.08 -2.48 5.69
CA ARG A 117 6.46 -3.41 4.74
C ARG A 117 7.30 -4.66 4.52
N LEU A 118 8.63 -4.52 4.54
CA LEU A 118 9.57 -5.61 4.30
C LEU A 118 9.77 -6.49 5.56
N VAL A 119 9.85 -5.86 6.73
CA VAL A 119 10.20 -6.49 8.01
C VAL A 119 8.99 -6.62 8.94
N GLY A 120 7.88 -5.96 8.63
CA GLY A 120 6.63 -6.05 9.39
C GLY A 120 6.54 -5.18 10.64
N PHE A 121 7.67 -4.66 11.14
CA PHE A 121 7.75 -3.82 12.35
C PHE A 121 8.92 -2.82 12.26
N GLU A 122 8.85 -1.78 13.10
CA GLU A 122 9.96 -0.89 13.42
C GLU A 122 10.80 -1.50 14.55
N ASP A 123 12.08 -1.13 14.66
CA ASP A 123 12.99 -1.66 15.70
C ASP A 123 12.45 -1.43 17.12
N ASP A 124 11.76 -0.31 17.32
CA ASP A 124 11.14 0.07 18.60
C ASP A 124 9.91 -0.80 18.96
N GLN A 125 9.44 -1.64 18.05
CA GLN A 125 8.30 -2.55 18.23
C GLN A 125 8.73 -4.01 18.40
N LEU A 126 10.03 -4.26 18.58
CA LEU A 126 10.60 -5.60 18.74
C LEU A 126 10.40 -6.11 20.17
N GLU A 127 9.15 -6.46 20.47
CA GLU A 127 8.78 -7.09 21.74
C GLU A 127 9.09 -8.58 21.75
N SER A 128 9.32 -9.10 22.97
CA SER A 128 9.44 -10.53 23.22
C SER A 128 8.09 -11.20 22.99
N ILE A 129 8.08 -12.31 22.25
CA ILE A 129 6.84 -13.02 21.90
C ILE A 129 6.75 -14.34 22.66
N ARG A 130 5.53 -14.75 23.02
CA ARG A 130 5.31 -16.08 23.61
C ARG A 130 5.18 -17.13 22.51
N SER A 131 6.04 -18.14 22.53
CA SER A 131 5.96 -19.27 21.61
C SER A 131 4.61 -20.01 21.75
N PRO A 132 3.86 -20.22 20.66
CA PRO A 132 2.58 -20.94 20.72
C PRO A 132 2.72 -22.39 21.20
N TYR A 133 3.83 -23.05 20.87
CA TYR A 133 4.03 -24.48 21.12
C TYR A 133 4.71 -24.77 22.46
N THR A 134 5.68 -23.92 22.85
CA THR A 134 6.49 -24.17 24.06
C THR A 134 6.11 -23.25 25.22
N ALA A 135 5.24 -22.26 24.98
CA ALA A 135 4.87 -21.21 25.92
C ALA A 135 6.04 -20.36 26.46
N ARG A 136 7.27 -20.56 25.94
CA ARG A 136 8.48 -19.81 26.30
C ARG A 136 8.41 -18.40 25.75
N LEU A 137 8.93 -17.43 26.49
CA LEU A 137 9.18 -16.08 25.99
C LEU A 137 10.43 -16.09 25.12
N LEU A 138 10.23 -15.76 23.85
CA LEU A 138 11.28 -15.64 22.85
C LEU A 138 11.71 -14.18 22.79
N LYS A 139 13.02 -13.96 22.85
CA LYS A 139 13.63 -12.65 22.65
C LYS A 139 13.33 -12.15 21.23
N PRO A 140 13.37 -10.83 20.98
CA PRO A 140 13.16 -10.29 19.65
C PRO A 140 14.13 -10.83 18.60
N PHE A 141 15.37 -11.10 19.02
CA PHE A 141 16.43 -11.66 18.18
C PHE A 141 16.97 -12.95 18.80
N ILE A 142 17.35 -13.88 17.92
CA ILE A 142 18.15 -15.06 18.24
C ILE A 142 19.62 -14.62 18.36
N ARG A 143 20.09 -13.83 17.39
CA ARG A 143 21.46 -13.31 17.33
C ARG A 143 21.49 -12.03 16.48
N ARG A 144 22.30 -11.06 16.89
CA ARG A 144 22.68 -9.90 16.06
C ARG A 144 24.14 -10.09 15.66
N ASP A 145 24.40 -10.17 14.37
CA ASP A 145 25.73 -10.46 13.85
C ASP A 145 26.36 -9.22 13.22
N TYR A 146 27.49 -8.79 13.76
CA TYR A 146 28.27 -7.64 13.29
C TYR A 146 29.50 -8.06 12.48
N GLU A 147 29.80 -9.35 12.43
CA GLU A 147 31.03 -9.89 11.84
C GLU A 147 30.79 -10.35 10.39
N THR A 148 29.66 -11.00 10.13
CA THR A 148 29.37 -11.57 8.80
C THR A 148 29.09 -10.48 7.76
N GLU A 149 29.86 -10.50 6.66
CA GLU A 149 29.69 -9.58 5.53
C GLU A 149 29.53 -10.36 4.21
N PRO A 150 28.30 -10.70 3.81
CA PRO A 150 28.06 -11.40 2.55
C PRO A 150 28.30 -10.46 1.35
N LEU A 151 28.64 -11.02 0.19
CA LEU A 151 29.00 -10.26 -1.02
C LEU A 151 27.97 -9.18 -1.40
N LYS A 152 26.67 -9.50 -1.30
CA LYS A 152 25.60 -8.54 -1.60
C LYS A 152 25.60 -7.34 -0.65
N LEU A 153 25.90 -7.57 0.62
CA LEU A 153 25.97 -6.51 1.63
C LEU A 153 27.23 -5.65 1.42
N LYS A 154 28.36 -6.29 1.11
CA LYS A 154 29.60 -5.60 0.74
C LYS A 154 29.37 -4.65 -0.46
N LEU A 155 28.73 -5.14 -1.51
CA LEU A 155 28.40 -4.33 -2.69
C LEU A 155 27.48 -3.15 -2.34
N LEU A 156 26.46 -3.35 -1.50
CA LEU A 156 25.59 -2.26 -1.06
C LEU A 156 26.36 -1.17 -0.32
N ARG A 157 27.31 -1.55 0.54
CA ARG A 157 28.20 -0.60 1.22
C ARG A 157 29.11 0.15 0.25
N GLU A 158 29.64 -0.53 -0.77
CA GLU A 158 30.45 0.12 -1.81
C GLU A 158 29.64 1.15 -2.59
N ILE A 159 28.39 0.83 -2.94
CA ILE A 159 27.47 1.77 -3.63
C ILE A 159 27.17 2.98 -2.74
N GLU A 160 26.90 2.76 -1.46
CA GLU A 160 26.65 3.83 -0.50
C GLU A 160 27.88 4.75 -0.32
N ALA A 161 29.06 4.16 -0.15
CA ALA A 161 30.32 4.88 -0.03
C ALA A 161 30.67 5.68 -1.28
N TYR A 162 30.35 5.15 -2.47
CA TYR A 162 30.60 5.85 -3.73
C TYR A 162 29.85 7.18 -3.81
N GLY A 163 28.64 7.27 -3.23
CA GLY A 163 27.87 8.52 -3.16
C GLY A 163 28.51 9.59 -2.27
N HIS A 164 29.25 9.17 -1.24
CA HIS A 164 29.87 10.03 -0.23
C HIS A 164 31.38 10.22 -0.43
N ARG A 165 31.94 9.78 -1.57
CA ARG A 165 33.38 9.83 -1.87
C ARG A 165 34.04 11.22 -1.77
N SER A 166 33.24 12.29 -1.82
CA SER A 166 33.72 13.68 -1.74
C SER A 166 33.75 14.22 -0.30
N ASP A 167 33.15 13.51 0.66
CA ASP A 167 33.08 13.89 2.06
C ASP A 167 34.09 13.04 2.87
N PRO A 168 35.21 13.62 3.32
CA PRO A 168 36.25 12.90 4.05
C PRO A 168 35.87 12.55 5.49
N ASP A 169 34.88 13.24 6.08
CA ASP A 169 34.42 12.99 7.46
C ASP A 169 33.29 11.96 7.51
N TRP A 170 32.79 11.52 6.34
CA TRP A 170 31.73 10.54 6.26
C TRP A 170 32.22 9.14 6.65
N THR A 171 31.60 8.58 7.68
CA THR A 171 31.82 7.20 8.10
C THR A 171 30.53 6.39 7.97
N PRO A 172 30.55 5.23 7.30
CA PRO A 172 29.35 4.40 7.15
C PRO A 172 28.91 3.83 8.50
N GLU A 173 27.62 3.96 8.81
CA GLU A 173 27.02 3.30 9.97
C GLU A 173 26.87 1.80 9.69
N ARG A 174 27.44 0.95 10.56
CA ARG A 174 27.38 -0.50 10.40
C ARG A 174 26.20 -1.09 11.18
N ALA A 175 25.12 -1.38 10.46
CA ALA A 175 24.01 -2.16 11.00
C ALA A 175 24.35 -3.67 11.07
N PRO A 176 23.89 -4.39 12.11
CA PRO A 176 24.03 -5.84 12.20
C PRO A 176 23.09 -6.60 11.27
N ILE A 177 23.40 -7.87 11.03
CA ILE A 177 22.46 -8.85 10.48
C ILE A 177 21.68 -9.47 11.64
N ASP A 178 20.39 -9.19 11.69
CA ASP A 178 19.49 -9.66 12.75
C ASP A 178 18.86 -11.01 12.38
N TYR A 179 19.29 -12.06 13.08
CA TYR A 179 18.65 -13.37 13.05
C TYR A 179 17.46 -13.34 14.00
N CYS A 180 16.25 -13.29 13.46
CA CYS A 180 15.01 -13.24 14.22
C CYS A 180 14.14 -14.49 14.01
N TYR A 181 13.18 -14.69 14.90
CA TYR A 181 12.16 -15.71 14.72
C TYR A 181 11.22 -15.33 13.57
N VAL A 182 10.79 -16.32 12.79
CA VAL A 182 9.80 -16.11 11.74
C VAL A 182 8.50 -15.61 12.36
N ARG A 183 7.98 -14.50 11.83
CA ARG A 183 6.72 -13.89 12.25
C ARG A 183 5.72 -13.91 11.09
N PRO A 184 4.41 -13.82 11.37
CA PRO A 184 3.38 -13.80 10.33
C PRO A 184 3.61 -12.74 9.25
N GLN A 185 4.20 -11.60 9.60
CA GLN A 185 4.49 -10.50 8.69
C GLN A 185 5.56 -10.84 7.65
N HIS A 186 6.46 -11.77 7.94
CA HIS A 186 7.51 -12.18 7.02
C HIS A 186 7.02 -13.16 5.94
N ILE A 187 5.94 -13.89 6.23
CA ILE A 187 5.44 -14.98 5.37
C ILE A 187 5.18 -14.53 3.93
N PRO A 188 4.53 -13.38 3.66
CA PRO A 188 4.26 -12.98 2.27
C PRO A 188 5.54 -12.75 1.46
N SER A 189 6.54 -12.08 2.05
CA SER A 189 7.81 -11.81 1.38
C SER A 189 8.63 -13.08 1.18
N ILE A 190 8.62 -13.99 2.17
CA ILE A 190 9.29 -15.29 2.05
C ILE A 190 8.65 -16.13 0.95
N ASN A 191 7.32 -16.25 0.93
CA ASN A 191 6.61 -17.03 -0.09
C ASN A 191 6.82 -16.45 -1.49
N GLN A 192 6.81 -15.12 -1.63
CA GLN A 192 7.15 -14.48 -2.89
C GLN A 192 8.59 -14.83 -3.34
N MET A 193 9.58 -14.69 -2.45
CA MET A 193 10.97 -15.02 -2.76
C MET A 193 11.12 -16.50 -3.15
N CYS A 194 10.44 -17.40 -2.43
CA CYS A 194 10.44 -18.82 -2.74
C CYS A 194 9.77 -19.10 -4.10
N GLY A 195 8.66 -18.44 -4.41
CA GLY A 195 7.98 -18.57 -5.70
C GLY A 195 8.81 -18.11 -6.89
N GLU A 196 9.63 -17.07 -6.69
CA GLU A 196 10.58 -16.57 -7.69
C GLU A 196 11.81 -17.48 -7.86
N SER A 197 12.30 -18.07 -6.77
CA SER A 197 13.56 -18.83 -6.75
C SER A 197 13.39 -20.34 -7.02
N PHE A 198 12.23 -20.91 -6.69
CA PHE A 198 11.98 -22.35 -6.77
C PHE A 198 10.87 -22.69 -7.78
N TRP A 199 9.58 -22.51 -7.42
CA TRP A 199 8.45 -22.71 -8.35
C TRP A 199 7.20 -21.90 -7.96
N PRO A 200 6.36 -21.49 -8.93
CA PRO A 200 5.12 -20.77 -8.65
C PRO A 200 4.15 -21.56 -7.76
N GLY A 201 3.59 -20.91 -6.73
CA GLY A 201 2.60 -21.51 -5.82
C GLY A 201 3.19 -22.31 -4.66
N ILE A 202 4.48 -22.13 -4.35
CA ILE A 202 5.09 -22.60 -3.11
C ILE A 202 4.65 -21.72 -1.93
N ASP A 203 4.12 -22.33 -0.87
CA ASP A 203 3.68 -21.69 0.38
C ASP A 203 4.14 -22.48 1.61
#